data_AF-A0A8C6CYB0-F1
#
_entry.id   AF-A0A8C6CYB0-F1
#
_cell.length_a   1.000
_cell.length_b   1.000
_cell.length_c   1.000
_cell.angle_alpha   90.00
_cell.angle_beta   90.00
_cell.angle_gamma   90.00
#
_symmetry.space_group_name_H-M   'P 1'
#
loop_
_entity.id
_entity.type
_entity.pdbx_description
1 polymer ?
#
loop_
_entity_poly.entity_id
_entity_poly.type
_entity_poly.pdbx_seq_one_letter_code
_entity_poly.pdbx_strand_id
1 'polypeptide(L)' 'VSELVSGFNVEYAAGPFALFFIAEYANIIIINIFTTILFLGAFHNPYIPELYTINFIIKSLLLT' A
#
# COMPACT_ATOMS: atom_id res chain seq x y z
N VAL A 1 3.99 11.10 18.11
CA VAL A 1 4.60 11.11 16.74
C VAL A 1 4.12 12.30 15.90
N SER A 2 3.32 13.24 16.42
CA SER A 2 2.93 14.43 15.65
C SER A 2 3.97 15.56 15.71
N GLU A 3 4.88 15.55 16.68
CA GLU A 3 5.87 16.61 16.90
C GLU A 3 7.12 16.45 16.02
N LEU A 4 7.57 15.22 15.74
CA LEU A 4 8.76 14.96 14.92
C LEU A 4 8.48 14.90 13.41
N VAL A 5 7.21 14.72 13.00
CA VAL A 5 6.79 14.65 11.58
C VAL A 5 6.30 16.01 11.07
N SER A 6 5.89 16.91 11.97
CA SER A 6 5.49 18.27 11.59
C SER A 6 6.67 19.20 11.30
N GLY A 7 7.88 18.90 11.77
CA GLY A 7 9.06 19.76 11.60
C GLY A 7 9.58 19.81 10.15
N PHE A 8 9.68 18.66 9.47
CA PHE A 8 10.19 18.57 8.09
C PHE A 8 9.16 18.98 7.02
N ASN A 9 7.87 19.00 7.38
CA ASN A 9 6.77 19.33 6.47
C ASN A 9 6.53 20.85 6.31
N VAL A 10 7.15 21.67 7.17
CA VAL A 10 7.03 23.14 7.11
C VAL A 10 8.05 23.78 6.16
N GLU A 11 9.13 23.07 5.81
CA GLU A 11 10.23 23.61 4.98
C GLU A 11 10.09 23.30 3.47
N TYR A 12 9.19 22.40 3.10
CA TYR A 12 8.95 22.03 1.70
C TYR A 12 7.76 22.78 1.11
N ALA A 13 7.96 23.39 -0.07
CA ALA A 13 6.85 23.87 -0.90
C ALA A 13 5.85 22.72 -1.20
N ALA A 14 4.59 23.07 -1.49
CA ALA A 14 3.49 22.10 -1.58
C ALA A 14 3.74 20.89 -2.52
N GLY A 15 4.61 21.01 -3.52
CA GLY A 15 4.95 19.94 -4.47
C GLY A 15 5.73 18.76 -3.86
N PRO A 16 6.97 18.95 -3.37
CA PRO A 16 7.74 17.87 -2.74
C PRO A 16 7.08 17.26 -1.50
N PHE A 17 6.31 18.05 -0.74
CA PHE A 17 5.52 17.55 0.38
C PHE A 17 4.47 16.52 -0.06
N ALA A 18 3.79 16.77 -1.20
CA ALA A 18 2.84 15.80 -1.76
C ALA A 18 3.51 14.49 -2.18
N LEU A 19 4.76 14.55 -2.69
CA LEU A 19 5.52 13.36 -3.05
C LEU A 19 5.86 12.49 -1.84
N PHE A 20 6.22 13.11 -0.69
CA PHE A 20 6.45 12.36 0.55
C PHE A 20 5.18 11.68 1.05
N PHE A 21 4.05 12.38 1.00
CA PHE A 21 2.75 11.80 1.38
C PHE A 21 2.36 10.61 0.48
N ILE A 22 2.51 10.75 -0.84
CA ILE A 22 2.24 9.66 -1.78
C ILE A 22 3.21 8.50 -1.57
N ALA A 23 4.48 8.77 -1.30
CA ALA A 23 5.48 7.73 -1.03
C ALA A 23 5.16 6.95 0.26
N GLU A 24 4.70 7.62 1.32
CA GLU A 24 4.30 6.96 2.56
C GLU A 24 3.09 6.04 2.32
N TYR A 25 2.04 6.54 1.64
CA TYR A 25 0.88 5.70 1.28
C TYR A 25 1.26 4.53 0.37
N ALA A 26 2.14 4.76 -0.61
CA ALA A 26 2.63 3.70 -1.49
C ALA A 26 3.37 2.60 -0.69
N ASN A 27 4.20 2.98 0.29
CA ASN A 27 4.90 2.03 1.14
C ASN A 27 3.94 1.16 1.96
N ILE A 28 2.87 1.75 2.51
CA ILE A 28 1.84 1.00 3.25
C ILE A 28 1.18 -0.05 2.33
N ILE A 29 0.79 0.37 1.13
CA ILE A 29 0.17 -0.53 0.14
C ILE A 29 1.13 -1.66 -0.26
N ILE A 30 2.41 -1.36 -0.49
CA ILE A 30 3.44 -2.36 -0.86
C ILE A 30 3.64 -3.39 0.24
N ILE A 31 3.71 -2.96 1.50
CA ILE A 31 3.87 -3.89 2.64
C ILE A 31 2.64 -4.81 2.76
N ASN A 32 1.43 -4.29 2.54
CA ASN A 32 0.19 -5.07 2.59
C ASN A 32 0.06 -6.05 1.42
N ILE A 33 0.55 -5.67 0.24
CA ILE A 33 0.69 -6.58 -0.90
C ILE A 33 1.69 -7.69 -0.58
N PHE A 34 2.87 -7.34 -0.04
CA PHE A 34 3.93 -8.30 0.24
C PHE A 34 3.51 -9.32 1.32
N THR A 35 2.85 -8.87 2.38
CA THR A 35 2.28 -9.73 3.41
C THR A 35 1.17 -10.63 2.85
N THR A 36 0.33 -10.11 1.96
CA THR A 36 -0.72 -10.91 1.29
C THR A 36 -0.11 -12.03 0.43
N ILE A 37 0.98 -11.74 -0.30
CA ILE A 37 1.69 -12.74 -1.11
C ILE A 37 2.32 -13.82 -0.22
N LEU A 38 2.99 -13.44 0.87
CA LEU A 38 3.71 -14.38 1.72
C LEU A 38 2.80 -15.26 2.58
N PHE A 39 1.71 -14.70 3.12
CA PHE A 39 0.91 -15.37 4.14
C PHE A 39 -0.54 -15.67 3.72
N LEU A 40 -1.09 -14.94 2.75
CA LEU A 40 -2.50 -14.98 2.39
C LEU A 40 -2.73 -15.28 0.91
N GLY A 41 -1.98 -16.25 0.36
CA GLY A 41 -2.06 -16.64 -1.05
C GLY A 41 -3.49 -16.78 -1.58
N ALA A 42 -3.73 -16.32 -2.81
CA ALA A 42 -5.02 -16.42 -3.48
C ALA A 42 -5.09 -17.67 -4.36
N PHE A 43 -6.30 -18.23 -4.52
CA PHE A 43 -6.51 -19.37 -5.40
C PHE A 43 -6.27 -18.96 -6.87
N HIS A 44 -5.33 -19.63 -7.54
CA HIS A 44 -4.99 -19.37 -8.93
C HIS A 44 -5.62 -20.44 -9.83
N ASN A 45 -6.60 -20.04 -10.64
CA ASN A 45 -7.16 -20.87 -11.70
C ASN A 45 -6.67 -20.34 -13.06
N PRO A 46 -5.88 -21.10 -13.84
CA PRO A 46 -5.36 -20.65 -15.12
C PRO A 46 -6.45 -20.40 -16.18
N TYR A 47 -7.65 -20.95 -16.01
CA TYR A 47 -8.78 -20.71 -16.92
C TYR A 47 -9.57 -19.42 -16.62
N ILE A 48 -9.47 -18.90 -15.39
CA ILE A 48 -10.19 -17.69 -14.93
C ILE A 48 -9.22 -16.86 -14.06
N PRO A 49 -8.29 -16.12 -14.68
CA PRO A 49 -7.30 -15.33 -13.96
C PRO A 49 -7.92 -14.19 -13.13
N GLU A 50 -9.11 -13.71 -13.49
CA GLU A 50 -9.79 -12.60 -12.81
C GLU A 50 -10.12 -12.96 -11.35
N LEU A 51 -10.41 -14.24 -11.08
CA LEU A 51 -10.73 -14.72 -9.74
C LEU A 51 -9.52 -14.60 -8.80
N TYR A 52 -8.31 -14.83 -9.32
CA TYR A 52 -7.08 -14.64 -8.55
C TYR A 52 -6.91 -13.16 -8.18
N THR A 53 -7.06 -12.27 -9.17
CA THR A 53 -6.91 -10.82 -8.99
C THR A 53 -7.93 -10.25 -7.99
N ILE A 54 -9.20 -10.66 -8.10
CA ILE A 54 -10.26 -10.21 -7.17
C ILE A 54 -9.97 -10.66 -5.74
N ASN A 55 -9.65 -11.95 -5.54
CA ASN A 55 -9.33 -12.47 -4.22
C ASN A 55 -8.07 -11.83 -3.63
N PHE A 56 -7.07 -11.57 -4.46
CA PHE A 56 -5.85 -10.91 -4.06
C PHE A 56 -6.10 -9.46 -3.60
N ILE A 57 -6.84 -8.68 -4.39
CA ILE A 57 -7.17 -7.28 -4.06
C ILE A 57 -7.99 -7.21 -2.77
N ILE A 58 -9.02 -8.04 -2.63
CA ILE A 58 -9.86 -8.07 -1.42
C ILE A 58 -9.01 -8.35 -0.17
N LYS A 59 -8.09 -9.33 -0.24
CA LYS A 59 -7.21 -9.66 0.90
C LYS A 59 -6.24 -8.53 1.23
N SER A 60 -5.68 -7.87 0.22
CA SER A 60 -4.77 -6.73 0.44
C SER A 60 -5.49 -5.52 1.05
N LEU A 61 -6.74 -5.27 0.66
CA LEU A 61 -7.59 -4.21 1.22
C LEU A 61 -8.09 -4.53 2.63
N LEU A 62 -8.26 -5.80 2.97
CA LEU A 62 -8.62 -6.22 4.33
C LEU A 62 -7.48 -5.98 5.33
N LEU A 63 -6.24 -5.89 4.86
CA LEU A 63 -5.05 -5.67 5.68
C LEU A 63 -4.71 -4.18 5.90
N THR A 64 -5.23 -3.28 5.05
CA THR A 64 -5.10 -1.83 5.18
C THR A 64 -6.14 -1.27 6.13
#